data_AF-A0A957C3F0-F1
#
_entry.id   AF-A0A957C3F0-F1
#
_cell.length_a   1.000
_cell.length_b   1.000
_cell.length_c   1.000
_cell.angle_alpha   90.00
_cell.angle_beta   90.00
_cell.angle_gamma   90.00
#
_symmetry.space_group_name_H-M   'P 1'
#
loop_
_entity.id
_entity.type
_entity.pdbx_description
1 polymer ?
#
loop_
_entity_poly.entity_id
_entity_poly.type
_entity_poly.pdbx_seq_one_letter_code
_entity_poly.pdbx_strand_id
1 'polypeptide(L)'
;MSDNQQAQLDQIQDSVRVYLPALFTRLALTTVLPITVALLVNAILPILIESFVPLSTATTMAFAANLLVLFFGWRMLENRTHATSLFVLYSGYSSQRRALQNARADAPSLATVQQSAQRFIEAARDSGLQPRTGK
;
A
#
# COMPACT_ATOMS: atom_id res chain seq x y z
N MET A 1 10.89 -19.85 23.48
CA MET A 1 10.18 -20.19 22.24
C MET A 1 10.72 -21.55 21.80
N SER A 2 9.87 -22.54 21.50
CA SER A 2 10.37 -23.85 21.10
C SER A 2 10.90 -23.82 19.66
N ASP A 3 11.94 -24.57 19.33
CA ASP A 3 12.53 -24.62 17.97
C ASP A 3 11.48 -24.87 16.86
N ASN A 4 10.46 -25.70 17.16
CA ASN A 4 9.33 -25.96 16.25
C ASN A 4 8.45 -24.72 15.98
N GLN A 5 8.27 -23.83 16.95
CA GLN A 5 7.50 -22.58 16.77
C GLN A 5 8.27 -21.59 15.90
N GLN A 6 9.60 -21.57 16.04
CA GLN A 6 10.47 -20.70 15.27
C GLN A 6 10.49 -21.12 13.80
N ALA A 7 10.63 -22.43 13.53
CA ALA A 7 10.54 -22.99 12.19
C ALA A 7 9.18 -22.71 11.51
N GLN A 8 8.07 -22.79 12.25
CA GLN A 8 6.74 -22.47 11.71
C GLN A 8 6.60 -20.97 11.38
N LEU A 9 7.15 -20.07 12.19
CA LEU A 9 7.15 -18.64 11.90
C LEU A 9 7.96 -18.29 10.66
N ASP A 10 9.11 -18.93 10.48
CA ASP A 10 9.97 -18.72 9.32
C ASP A 10 9.26 -19.20 8.03
N GLN A 11 8.59 -20.36 8.08
CA GLN A 11 7.80 -20.86 6.96
C GLN A 11 6.64 -19.91 6.58
N ILE A 12 5.94 -19.36 7.57
CA ILE A 12 4.87 -18.36 7.35
C ILE A 12 5.46 -17.07 6.76
N GLN A 13 6.60 -16.62 7.30
CA GLN A 13 7.29 -15.44 6.81
C GLN A 13 7.68 -15.59 5.34
N ASP A 14 8.24 -16.72 4.95
CA ASP A 14 8.63 -16.96 3.56
C ASP A 14 7.42 -16.93 2.63
N SER A 15 6.29 -17.50 3.07
CA SER A 15 5.03 -17.47 2.32
C SER A 15 4.51 -16.04 2.10
N VAL A 16 4.64 -15.16 3.10
CA VAL A 16 4.24 -13.74 3.00
C VAL A 16 5.25 -12.93 2.18
N ARG A 17 6.55 -13.20 2.34
CA ARG A 17 7.66 -12.43 1.76
C ARG A 17 7.59 -12.36 0.23
N VAL A 18 7.16 -13.45 -0.40
CA VAL A 18 7.01 -13.58 -1.85
C VAL A 18 6.07 -12.52 -2.46
N TYR A 19 5.11 -12.00 -1.68
CA TYR A 19 4.14 -10.98 -2.12
C TYR A 19 4.61 -9.54 -1.87
N LEU A 20 5.61 -9.33 -1.01
CA LEU A 20 6.03 -7.97 -0.60
C LEU A 20 6.52 -7.09 -1.74
N PRO A 21 7.37 -7.57 -2.67
CA PRO A 21 7.84 -6.72 -3.77
C PRO A 21 6.69 -6.20 -4.64
N ALA A 22 5.70 -7.05 -4.91
CA ALA A 22 4.54 -6.69 -5.71
C ALA A 22 3.61 -5.72 -4.94
N LEU A 23 3.41 -5.94 -3.63
CA LEU A 23 2.68 -5.02 -2.77
C LEU A 23 3.30 -3.62 -2.76
N PHE A 24 4.61 -3.52 -2.52
CA PHE A 24 5.30 -2.22 -2.50
C PHE A 24 5.28 -1.53 -3.85
N THR A 25 5.41 -2.28 -4.95
CA THR A 25 5.30 -1.72 -6.30
C THR A 25 3.92 -1.13 -6.53
N ARG A 26 2.85 -1.84 -6.14
CA ARG A 26 1.47 -1.33 -6.26
C ARG A 26 1.21 -0.13 -5.35
N LEU A 27 1.70 -0.15 -4.12
CA LEU A 27 1.57 0.95 -3.18
C LEU A 27 2.29 2.20 -3.72
N ALA A 28 3.50 2.03 -4.26
CA ALA A 28 4.25 3.09 -4.89
C ALA A 28 3.49 3.65 -6.10
N LEU A 29 2.99 2.81 -7.00
CA LEU A 29 2.20 3.27 -8.16
C LEU A 29 0.92 3.99 -7.75
N THR A 30 0.21 3.48 -6.73
CA THR A 30 -1.04 4.06 -6.22
C THR A 30 -0.82 5.44 -5.59
N THR A 31 0.38 5.72 -5.09
CA THR A 31 0.71 6.99 -4.41
C THR A 31 1.45 7.96 -5.33
N VAL A 32 2.47 7.48 -6.04
CA VAL A 32 3.34 8.30 -6.90
C VAL A 32 2.59 8.79 -8.11
N LEU A 33 1.74 7.96 -8.74
CA LEU A 33 1.06 8.34 -9.99
C LEU A 33 0.12 9.54 -9.80
N PRO A 34 -0.78 9.60 -8.79
CA PRO A 34 -1.59 10.79 -8.53
C PRO A 34 -0.74 12.03 -8.23
N ILE A 35 0.36 11.88 -7.49
CA ILE A 35 1.28 12.99 -7.18
C ILE A 35 1.93 13.52 -8.46
N THR A 36 2.45 12.63 -9.32
CA THR A 36 3.03 13.04 -10.60
C THR A 36 2.02 13.76 -11.48
N VAL A 37 0.78 13.26 -11.56
CA VAL A 37 -0.29 13.93 -12.32
C VAL A 37 -0.61 15.30 -11.72
N ALA A 38 -0.71 15.42 -10.40
CA ALA A 38 -0.94 16.70 -9.74
C ALA A 38 0.21 17.70 -10.00
N LEU A 39 1.47 17.25 -9.98
CA LEU A 39 2.61 18.11 -10.32
C LEU A 39 2.54 18.60 -11.77
N LEU A 40 2.15 17.71 -12.70
CA LEU A 40 1.95 18.09 -14.11
C LEU A 40 0.80 19.07 -14.28
N VAL A 41 -0.33 18.86 -13.61
CA VAL A 41 -1.46 19.80 -13.61
C VAL A 41 -1.02 21.15 -13.06
N ASN A 42 -0.27 21.18 -11.96
CA ASN A 42 0.22 22.42 -11.39
C ASN A 42 1.17 23.18 -12.32
N ALA A 43 2.01 22.46 -13.07
CA ALA A 43 2.97 23.07 -13.99
C ALA A 43 2.33 23.55 -15.30
N ILE A 44 1.38 22.77 -15.83
CA ILE A 44 0.84 22.96 -17.19
C ILE A 44 -0.44 23.79 -17.16
N LEU A 45 -1.35 23.54 -16.20
CA LEU A 45 -2.68 24.14 -16.22
C LEU A 45 -2.64 25.68 -16.18
N PRO A 46 -1.84 26.34 -15.33
CA PRO A 46 -1.76 27.81 -15.33
C PRO A 46 -1.31 28.38 -16.68
N ILE A 47 -0.32 27.75 -17.32
CA ILE A 47 0.21 28.16 -18.63
C ILE A 47 -0.87 28.05 -19.72
N LEU A 48 -1.71 27.01 -19.66
CA LEU A 48 -2.76 26.82 -20.66
C LEU A 48 -3.93 27.80 -20.51
N ILE A 49 -4.22 28.27 -19.29
CA ILE A 49 -5.42 29.06 -19.01
C ILE A 49 -5.15 30.54 -18.72
N GLU A 50 -3.89 30.95 -18.55
CA GLU A 50 -3.53 32.37 -18.31
C GLU A 50 -3.96 33.30 -19.46
N SER A 51 -4.14 32.75 -20.67
CA SER A 51 -4.69 33.51 -21.81
C SER A 51 -6.17 33.86 -21.66
N PHE A 52 -6.90 33.19 -20.76
CA PHE A 52 -8.34 33.36 -20.57
C PHE A 52 -8.70 33.95 -19.21
N VAL A 53 -7.86 33.78 -18.19
CA VAL A 53 -8.11 34.25 -16.81
C VAL A 53 -6.85 34.83 -16.18
N PRO A 54 -6.97 35.73 -15.19
CA PRO A 54 -5.82 36.25 -14.45
C PRO A 54 -5.04 35.12 -13.76
N LEU A 55 -3.72 35.31 -13.63
CA LEU A 55 -2.82 34.32 -13.03
C LEU A 55 -3.27 33.87 -11.62
N SER A 56 -3.81 34.77 -10.79
CA SER A 56 -4.33 34.44 -9.46
C SER A 56 -5.55 33.51 -9.49
N THR A 57 -6.38 33.62 -10.53
CA THR A 57 -7.51 32.71 -10.75
C THR A 57 -7.01 31.37 -11.29
N ALA A 58 -6.05 31.41 -12.21
CA ALA A 58 -5.43 30.20 -12.78
C ALA A 58 -4.74 29.33 -11.72
N THR A 59 -3.99 29.94 -10.80
CA THR A 59 -3.33 29.22 -9.70
C THR A 59 -4.33 28.61 -8.71
N THR A 60 -5.41 29.34 -8.40
CA THR A 60 -6.50 28.82 -7.55
C THR A 60 -7.19 27.63 -8.21
N MET A 61 -7.45 27.70 -9.51
CA MET A 61 -8.03 26.58 -10.27
C MET A 61 -7.08 25.38 -10.34
N ALA A 62 -5.78 25.60 -10.54
CA ALA A 62 -4.78 24.54 -10.51
C ALA A 62 -4.70 23.86 -9.14
N PHE A 63 -4.76 24.64 -8.06
CA PHE A 63 -4.83 24.09 -6.71
C PHE A 63 -6.07 23.23 -6.50
N ALA A 64 -7.27 23.70 -6.90
CA ALA A 64 -8.50 22.93 -6.81
C ALA A 64 -8.44 21.65 -7.66
N ALA A 65 -7.93 21.73 -8.89
CA ALA A 65 -7.73 20.59 -9.77
C ALA A 65 -6.77 19.55 -9.16
N ASN A 66 -5.70 20.00 -8.50
CA ASN A 66 -4.78 19.10 -7.79
C ASN A 66 -5.46 18.35 -6.65
N LEU A 67 -6.30 19.02 -5.86
CA LEU A 67 -7.07 18.34 -4.81
C LEU A 67 -7.98 17.26 -5.39
N LEU A 68 -8.65 17.55 -6.51
CA LEU A 68 -9.49 16.58 -7.21
C LEU A 68 -8.68 15.40 -7.75
N VAL A 69 -7.55 15.67 -8.40
CA VAL A 69 -6.66 14.62 -8.93
C VAL A 69 -6.12 13.74 -7.81
N LEU A 70 -5.66 14.32 -6.71
CA LEU A 70 -5.12 13.56 -5.59
C LEU A 70 -6.20 12.70 -4.94
N PHE A 71 -7.38 13.28 -4.67
CA PHE A 71 -8.46 12.55 -4.03
C PHE A 71 -9.05 11.47 -4.94
N PHE A 72 -9.51 11.83 -6.14
CA PHE A 72 -10.16 10.88 -7.05
C PHE A 72 -9.17 9.93 -7.70
N GLY A 73 -7.96 10.39 -8.04
CA GLY A 73 -6.91 9.53 -8.59
C GLY A 73 -6.46 8.47 -7.59
N TRP A 74 -6.22 8.85 -6.33
CA TRP A 74 -5.95 7.88 -5.28
C TRP A 74 -7.13 6.93 -5.04
N ARG A 75 -8.35 7.46 -4.89
CA ARG A 75 -9.56 6.65 -4.65
C ARG A 75 -9.79 5.62 -5.76
N MET A 76 -9.60 6.01 -7.02
CA MET A 76 -9.75 5.15 -8.19
C MET A 76 -8.69 4.04 -8.21
N LEU A 77 -7.43 4.40 -7.95
CA LEU A 77 -6.34 3.43 -7.90
C LEU A 77 -6.51 2.47 -6.73
N GLU A 78 -6.87 2.96 -5.54
CA GLU A 78 -7.12 2.12 -4.37
C GLU A 78 -8.29 1.15 -4.59
N ASN A 79 -9.38 1.60 -5.22
CA ASN A 79 -10.50 0.71 -5.57
C ASN A 79 -10.13 -0.38 -6.59
N ARG A 80 -9.05 -0.20 -7.36
CA ARG A 80 -8.58 -1.18 -8.35
C ARG A 80 -7.49 -2.10 -7.82
N THR A 81 -6.58 -1.56 -7.02
CA THR A 81 -5.36 -2.28 -6.60
C THR A 81 -5.42 -2.75 -5.16
N HIS A 82 -6.29 -2.15 -4.33
CA HIS A 82 -6.43 -2.42 -2.90
C HIS A 82 -5.11 -2.30 -2.14
N ALA A 83 -4.15 -1.53 -2.65
CA ALA A 83 -2.77 -1.53 -2.17
C ALA A 83 -2.67 -1.07 -0.70
N THR A 84 -3.44 -0.05 -0.31
CA THR A 84 -3.44 0.46 1.07
C THR A 84 -4.06 -0.55 2.02
N SER A 85 -5.20 -1.15 1.67
CA SER A 85 -5.82 -2.18 2.51
C SER A 85 -4.92 -3.41 2.71
N LEU A 86 -4.22 -3.87 1.66
CA LEU A 86 -3.26 -4.97 1.77
C LEU A 86 -2.07 -4.62 2.65
N PHE A 87 -1.59 -3.37 2.56
CA PHE A 87 -0.52 -2.86 3.41
C PHE A 87 -0.93 -2.81 4.89
N VAL A 88 -2.18 -2.48 5.20
CA VAL A 88 -2.72 -2.52 6.57
C VAL A 88 -2.72 -3.95 7.10
N LEU A 89 -3.18 -4.94 6.32
CA LEU A 89 -3.15 -6.35 6.70
C LEU A 89 -1.73 -6.85 6.96
N TYR A 90 -0.80 -6.52 6.06
CA TYR A 90 0.62 -6.84 6.23
C TYR A 90 1.20 -6.21 7.50
N SER A 91 0.89 -4.94 7.77
CA SER A 91 1.37 -4.23 8.96
C SER A 91 0.86 -4.87 10.24
N GLY A 92 -0.40 -5.30 10.26
CA GLY A 92 -0.98 -6.06 11.36
C GLY A 92 -0.24 -7.37 11.62
N TYR A 93 -0.05 -8.20 10.57
CA TYR A 93 0.75 -9.43 10.66
C TYR A 93 2.18 -9.17 11.15
N SER A 94 2.87 -8.18 10.58
CA SER A 94 4.25 -7.84 10.91
C SER A 94 4.40 -7.43 12.38
N SER A 95 3.46 -6.63 12.89
CA SER A 95 3.40 -6.24 14.30
C SER A 95 3.19 -7.44 15.22
N GLN A 96 2.22 -8.31 14.89
CA GLN A 96 1.92 -9.52 15.67
C GLN A 96 3.11 -10.48 15.73
N ARG A 97 3.78 -10.71 14.59
CA ARG A 97 4.98 -11.54 14.51
C ARG A 97 6.11 -11.00 15.39
N ARG A 98 6.38 -9.69 15.33
CA ARG A 98 7.42 -9.05 16.15
C ARG A 98 7.07 -9.13 17.64
N ALA A 99 5.80 -8.97 18.01
CA ALA A 99 5.36 -9.12 19.40
C ALA A 99 5.60 -10.53 19.94
N LEU A 100 5.32 -11.56 19.11
CA LEU A 100 5.58 -12.96 19.44
C LEU A 100 7.08 -13.29 19.52
N GLN A 101 7.88 -12.83 18.57
CA GLN A 101 9.35 -13.03 18.58
C GLN A 101 10.04 -12.38 19.79
N ASN A 102 9.54 -11.21 20.21
CA ASN A 102 10.08 -10.49 21.37
C ASN A 102 9.50 -10.99 22.71
N ALA A 103 8.74 -12.08 22.72
CA ALA A 103 8.13 -12.68 23.91
C ALA A 103 7.42 -11.65 24.82
N ARG A 104 6.71 -10.67 24.23
CA ARG A 104 5.97 -9.66 25.01
C ARG A 104 4.86 -10.32 25.83
N ALA A 105 4.52 -9.74 26.98
CA ALA A 105 3.43 -10.24 27.83
C ALA A 105 2.08 -10.32 27.08
N ASP A 106 1.83 -9.38 26.17
CA ASP A 106 0.64 -9.34 25.31
C ASP A 106 0.88 -9.97 23.92
N ALA A 107 1.86 -10.89 23.82
CA ALA A 107 2.17 -11.53 22.55
C ALA A 107 0.97 -12.34 22.03
N PRO A 108 0.57 -12.14 20.76
CA PRO A 108 -0.47 -12.94 20.14
C PRO A 108 0.00 -14.40 19.99
N SER A 109 -0.94 -15.35 20.04
CA SER A 109 -0.62 -16.76 19.83
C SER A 109 -0.08 -17.02 18.41
N LEU A 110 0.66 -18.11 18.24
CA LEU A 110 1.13 -18.54 16.90
C LEU A 110 -0.03 -18.72 15.91
N ALA A 111 -1.16 -19.27 16.37
CA ALA A 111 -2.36 -19.44 15.56
C ALA A 111 -2.91 -18.08 15.08
N THR A 112 -2.85 -17.04 15.93
CA THR A 112 -3.27 -15.68 15.57
C THR A 112 -2.38 -15.08 14.48
N VAL A 113 -1.05 -15.28 14.59
CA VAL A 113 -0.08 -14.83 13.58
C VAL A 113 -0.29 -15.57 12.26
N GLN A 114 -0.57 -16.87 12.32
CA GLN A 114 -0.85 -17.69 11.14
C GLN A 114 -2.16 -17.25 10.45
N GLN A 115 -3.20 -16.98 11.23
CA GLN A 115 -4.48 -16.49 10.70
C GLN A 115 -4.33 -15.11 10.04
N SER A 116 -3.56 -14.19 10.61
CA SER A 116 -3.33 -12.88 10.00
C SER A 116 -2.49 -12.96 8.72
N ALA A 117 -1.50 -13.86 8.68
CA ALA A 117 -0.75 -14.16 7.47
C ALA A 117 -1.65 -14.76 6.37
N GLN A 118 -2.51 -15.72 6.71
CA GLN A 118 -3.45 -16.32 5.77
C GLN A 118 -4.42 -15.29 5.19
N ARG A 119 -5.00 -14.42 6.04
CA ARG A 119 -5.87 -13.32 5.59
C ARG A 119 -5.16 -12.38 4.62
N PHE A 120 -3.89 -12.07 4.88
CA PHE A 120 -3.08 -11.29 3.93
C PHE A 120 -2.88 -12.02 2.60
N ILE A 121 -2.53 -13.30 2.64
CA ILE A 121 -2.28 -14.11 1.43
C ILE A 121 -3.56 -14.27 0.59
N GLU A 122 -4.70 -14.52 1.24
CA GLU A 122 -6.02 -14.59 0.60
C GLU A 122 -6.39 -13.26 -0.05
N ALA A 123 -6.33 -12.15 0.69
CA ALA A 123 -6.59 -10.82 0.14
C ALA A 123 -5.62 -10.45 -1.00
N ALA A 124 -4.34 -10.84 -0.89
CA ALA A 124 -3.36 -10.63 -1.95
C ALA A 124 -3.73 -11.42 -3.21
N ARG A 125 -4.21 -12.66 -3.07
CA ARG A 125 -4.67 -13.46 -4.20
C ARG A 125 -5.93 -12.88 -4.84
N ASP A 126 -6.90 -12.49 -4.03
CA ASP A 126 -8.19 -11.93 -4.49
C ASP A 126 -8.01 -10.59 -5.21
N SER A 127 -7.05 -9.79 -4.77
CA SER A 127 -6.62 -8.55 -5.46
C SER A 127 -5.73 -8.81 -6.69
N GLY A 128 -5.54 -10.07 -7.10
CA GLY A 128 -4.75 -10.48 -8.26
C GLY A 128 -3.25 -10.20 -8.11
N LEU A 129 -2.73 -10.12 -6.88
CA LEU A 129 -1.31 -9.89 -6.61
C LEU A 129 -0.53 -11.18 -6.84
N GLN A 130 0.37 -11.17 -7.83
CA GLN A 130 1.12 -12.37 -8.18
C GLN A 130 2.29 -12.59 -7.21
N PRO A 131 2.50 -13.82 -6.73
CA PRO A 131 3.68 -14.16 -5.95
C PRO A 131 4.92 -14.02 -6.83
N ARG A 132 5.92 -13.27 -6.39
CA ARG A 132 7.20 -13.20 -7.09
C ARG A 132 8.05 -14.39 -6.67
N THR A 133 7.84 -15.55 -7.31
CA THR A 133 8.69 -16.73 -7.12
C THR A 133 10.12 -16.33 -7.49
N GLY A 134 11.02 -16.35 -6.50
CA GLY A 134 12.43 -16.04 -6.72
C GLY A 134 13.02 -16.96 -7.78
N LYS A 135 13.81 -16.37 -8.68
CA LYS A 135 14.99 -17.04 -9.25
C LYS A 135 16.19 -16.53 -8.48
#